data_AF-A0A8T5SQU4-F1
#
_entry.id   AF-A0A8T5SQU4-F1
#
_cell.length_a   1.000
_cell.length_b   1.000
_cell.length_c   1.000
_cell.angle_alpha   90.00
_cell.angle_beta   90.00
_cell.angle_gamma   90.00
#
_symmetry.space_group_name_H-M   'P 1'
#
loop_
_entity.id
_entity.type
_entity.pdbx_description
1 polymer ?
#
loop_
_entity_poly.entity_id
_entity_poly.type
_entity_poly.pdbx_seq_one_letter_code
_entity_poly.pdbx_strand_id
1 'polypeptide(L)'
;MVRVTTIGNFLSGIGLTLLGVTIGVKALLDSVSATPEQLLYPFYIWIGALVVLGAVLLISIINTFTEITGFVHPDDKLVSNMLVYIHALGTLLTYGLLDGLDATTQSYLFDMGTMIVIAYIFLFVFVFFGSKIAAGAETGQVKEMTSRFMLVSLVLGVVMAGVYLVMSVIQNALSYGYASGALFLLAVGLVLLIVLFLGRRYEPVGE
;
A
#
# COMPACT_ATOMS: atom_id res chain seq x y z
N MET A 1 6.05 24.73 -11.88
CA MET A 1 5.27 24.64 -10.64
C MET A 1 5.44 23.22 -10.07
N VAL A 2 6.65 22.93 -9.55
CA VAL A 2 7.22 21.58 -9.35
C VAL A 2 7.25 21.14 -7.87
N ARG A 3 6.74 21.95 -6.94
CA ARG A 3 7.30 21.92 -5.57
C ARG A 3 6.66 20.94 -4.60
N VAL A 4 5.34 20.71 -4.62
CA VAL A 4 4.69 19.93 -3.54
C VAL A 4 4.75 18.42 -3.79
N THR A 5 4.48 17.96 -5.02
CA THR A 5 4.56 16.53 -5.39
C THR A 5 5.99 15.99 -5.31
N THR A 6 6.97 16.77 -5.77
CA THR A 6 8.39 16.39 -5.68
C THR A 6 8.85 16.27 -4.22
N ILE A 7 8.42 17.20 -3.34
CA ILE A 7 8.70 17.11 -1.91
C ILE A 7 8.03 15.87 -1.30
N GLY A 8 6.78 15.58 -1.65
CA GLY A 8 6.07 14.37 -1.19
C GLY A 8 6.78 13.07 -1.62
N ASN A 9 7.22 12.99 -2.87
CA ASN A 9 7.97 11.84 -3.39
C ASN A 9 9.33 11.69 -2.69
N PHE A 10 10.04 12.80 -2.50
CA PHE A 10 11.33 12.80 -1.80
C PHE A 10 11.18 12.37 -0.34
N LEU A 11 10.19 12.91 0.38
CA LEU A 11 9.88 12.52 1.75
C LEU A 11 9.44 11.05 1.84
N SER A 12 8.69 10.55 0.86
CA SER A 12 8.32 9.13 0.81
C SER A 12 9.56 8.24 0.63
N GLY A 13 10.50 8.65 -0.23
CA GLY A 13 11.79 7.98 -0.38
C GLY A 13 12.61 7.97 0.91
N ILE A 14 12.66 9.08 1.64
CA ILE A 14 13.28 9.16 2.96
C ILE A 14 12.60 8.19 3.93
N GLY A 15 11.27 8.21 4.00
CA GLY A 15 10.52 7.32 4.89
C GLY A 15 10.76 5.84 4.62
N LEU A 16 10.70 5.42 3.35
CA LEU A 16 11.05 4.06 2.94
C LEU A 16 12.49 3.69 3.27
N THR A 17 13.43 4.63 3.10
CA THR A 17 14.83 4.42 3.48
C THR A 17 14.96 4.23 4.98
N LEU A 18 14.28 5.06 5.79
CA LEU A 18 14.27 4.92 7.25
C LEU A 18 13.70 3.57 7.69
N LEU A 19 12.64 3.06 7.05
CA LEU A 19 12.15 1.71 7.32
C LEU A 19 13.18 0.63 6.98
N GLY A 20 13.85 0.74 5.83
CA GLY A 20 14.96 -0.16 5.48
C GLY A 20 16.10 -0.12 6.50
N VAL A 21 16.45 1.08 7.00
CA VAL A 21 17.42 1.25 8.07
C VAL A 21 16.92 0.63 9.37
N THR A 22 15.65 0.81 9.75
CA THR A 22 15.05 0.15 10.93
C THR A 22 15.23 -1.36 10.87
N ILE A 23 14.91 -1.97 9.73
CA ILE A 23 15.03 -3.42 9.52
C ILE A 23 16.50 -3.85 9.57
N GLY A 24 17.39 -3.12 8.89
CA GLY A 24 18.83 -3.42 8.86
C GLY A 24 19.50 -3.28 10.23
N VAL A 25 19.19 -2.22 10.98
CA VAL A 25 19.68 -2.01 12.34
C VAL A 25 19.16 -3.09 13.26
N LYS A 26 17.88 -3.46 13.18
CA LYS A 26 17.34 -4.58 13.94
C LYS A 26 18.11 -5.88 13.66
N ALA A 27 18.23 -6.25 12.38
CA ALA A 27 18.93 -7.48 11.99
C ALA A 27 20.40 -7.50 12.45
N LEU A 28 21.07 -6.35 12.43
CA LEU A 28 22.43 -6.22 12.96
C LEU A 28 22.46 -6.43 14.49
N LEU A 29 21.58 -5.78 15.24
CA LEU A 29 21.53 -5.87 16.71
C LEU A 29 21.19 -7.29 17.18
N ASP A 30 20.28 -7.98 16.48
CA ASP A 30 19.94 -9.38 16.73
C ASP A 30 21.19 -10.29 16.56
N SER A 31 22.10 -9.94 15.63
CA SER A 31 23.30 -10.74 15.35
C SER A 31 24.44 -10.55 16.35
N VAL A 32 24.48 -9.43 17.08
CA VAL A 32 25.60 -9.08 17.99
C VAL A 32 25.25 -9.19 19.47
N SER A 33 24.08 -9.76 19.80
CA SER A 33 23.59 -9.90 21.19
C SER A 33 23.64 -8.56 21.95
N ALA A 34 23.08 -7.53 21.32
CA ALA A 34 23.08 -6.16 21.83
C ALA A 34 22.43 -6.03 23.22
N THR A 35 22.78 -4.97 23.96
CA THR A 35 22.17 -4.71 25.28
C THR A 35 20.71 -4.28 25.13
N PRO A 36 19.85 -4.48 26.16
CA PRO A 36 18.43 -4.12 26.09
C PRO A 36 18.15 -2.66 25.68
N GLU A 37 19.03 -1.73 26.06
CA GLU A 37 18.92 -0.32 25.68
C GLU A 37 19.15 -0.09 24.17
N GLN A 38 20.04 -0.87 23.56
CA GLN A 38 20.35 -0.78 22.13
C GLN A 38 19.22 -1.34 21.25
N LEU A 39 18.46 -2.31 21.77
CA LEU A 39 17.28 -2.87 21.10
C LEU A 39 16.15 -1.84 20.89
N LEU A 40 16.21 -0.68 21.54
CA LEU A 40 15.27 0.42 21.33
C LEU A 40 15.61 1.27 20.10
N TYR A 41 16.82 1.17 19.53
CA TYR A 41 17.22 2.00 18.39
C TYR A 41 16.33 1.80 17.15
N PRO A 42 15.97 0.57 16.73
CA PRO A 42 15.03 0.35 15.64
C PRO A 42 13.68 1.04 15.87
N PHE A 43 13.20 1.05 17.12
CA PHE A 43 11.92 1.70 17.47
C PHE A 43 11.98 3.22 17.28
N TYR A 44 13.07 3.88 17.68
CA TYR A 44 13.21 5.32 17.46
C TYR A 44 13.32 5.70 15.98
N ILE A 45 14.01 4.90 15.18
CA ILE A 45 14.10 5.11 13.72
C ILE A 45 12.72 4.92 13.08
N TRP A 46 11.97 3.90 13.54
CA TRP A 46 10.59 3.67 13.11
C TRP A 46 9.66 4.83 13.45
N ILE A 47 9.76 5.43 14.64
CA ILE A 47 9.02 6.66 14.98
C ILE A 47 9.34 7.78 14.00
N GLY A 48 10.61 7.96 13.64
CA GLY A 48 11.03 8.93 12.63
C GLY A 48 10.33 8.67 11.28
N ALA A 49 10.31 7.42 10.82
CA ALA A 49 9.61 7.03 9.60
C ALA A 49 8.09 7.30 9.69
N LEU A 50 7.46 7.04 10.84
CA LEU A 50 6.04 7.30 11.08
C LEU A 50 5.71 8.81 11.00
N VAL A 51 6.56 9.66 11.56
CA VAL A 51 6.39 11.12 11.46
C VAL A 51 6.49 11.59 9.99
N VAL A 52 7.45 11.06 9.23
CA VAL A 52 7.59 11.34 7.81
C VAL A 52 6.36 10.86 7.04
N LEU A 53 5.83 9.66 7.35
CA LEU A 53 4.59 9.14 6.76
C LEU A 53 3.42 10.10 6.99
N GLY A 54 3.26 10.62 8.21
CA GLY A 54 2.22 11.59 8.53
C GLY A 54 2.29 12.84 7.65
N ALA A 55 3.49 13.40 7.47
CA ALA A 55 3.70 14.56 6.61
C ALA A 55 3.42 14.24 5.13
N VAL A 56 3.91 13.11 4.64
CA VAL A 56 3.69 12.63 3.28
C VAL A 56 2.21 12.43 2.99
N LEU A 57 1.46 11.83 3.92
CA LEU A 57 0.03 11.56 3.77
C LEU A 57 -0.76 12.86 3.65
N LEU A 58 -0.47 13.87 4.50
CA LEU A 58 -1.09 15.18 4.40
C LEU A 58 -0.82 15.84 3.05
N ILE A 59 0.43 15.81 2.58
CA ILE A 59 0.82 16.34 1.27
C ILE A 59 0.07 15.61 0.14
N SER A 60 -0.05 14.28 0.21
CA SER A 60 -0.71 13.46 -0.81
C SER A 60 -2.21 13.75 -0.88
N ILE A 61 -2.89 13.91 0.26
CA ILE A 61 -4.30 14.27 0.31
C ILE A 61 -4.51 15.64 -0.35
N ILE A 62 -3.70 16.63 0.03
CA ILE A 62 -3.79 17.99 -0.55
C ILE A 62 -3.58 17.92 -2.07
N ASN A 63 -2.51 17.29 -2.55
CA ASN A 63 -2.22 17.22 -3.99
C ASN A 63 -3.25 16.41 -4.79
N THR A 64 -3.87 15.41 -4.18
CA THR A 64 -4.84 14.54 -4.87
C THR A 64 -6.19 15.22 -4.99
N PHE A 65 -6.68 15.82 -3.90
CA PHE A 65 -8.05 16.35 -3.83
C PHE A 65 -8.14 17.86 -4.04
N THR A 66 -7.02 18.58 -4.05
CA THR A 66 -7.03 20.02 -4.32
C THR A 66 -6.20 20.33 -5.57
N GLU A 67 -6.76 21.16 -6.45
CA GLU A 67 -6.02 21.73 -7.60
C GLU A 67 -5.20 22.97 -7.20
N ILE A 68 -5.17 23.29 -5.90
CA ILE A 68 -4.54 24.48 -5.32
C ILE A 68 -3.02 24.48 -5.58
N THR A 69 -2.42 23.31 -5.80
CA THR A 69 -0.97 23.15 -5.99
C THR A 69 -0.51 23.24 -7.46
N GLY A 70 -1.42 23.53 -8.40
CA GLY A 70 -1.15 23.69 -9.82
C GLY A 70 -1.41 22.45 -10.67
N PHE A 71 -1.19 22.55 -11.97
CA PHE A 71 -1.34 21.43 -12.89
C PHE A 71 -0.24 20.39 -12.62
N VAL A 72 -0.61 19.28 -11.97
CA VAL A 72 0.27 18.12 -11.72
C VAL A 72 -0.16 17.02 -12.67
N HIS A 73 0.79 16.44 -13.41
CA HIS A 73 0.50 15.36 -14.36
C HIS A 73 -0.18 14.19 -13.63
N PRO A 74 -1.22 13.57 -14.19
CA PRO A 74 -1.91 12.44 -13.56
C PRO A 74 -0.96 11.32 -13.13
N ASP A 75 0.07 11.05 -13.93
CA ASP A 75 1.10 10.05 -13.60
C ASP A 75 1.91 10.43 -12.36
N ASP A 76 2.24 11.70 -12.16
CA ASP A 76 2.97 12.16 -10.98
C ASP A 76 2.13 11.99 -9.71
N LYS A 77 0.81 12.23 -9.80
CA LYS A 77 -0.14 11.98 -8.70
C LYS A 77 -0.24 10.48 -8.41
N LEU A 78 -0.29 9.65 -9.46
CA LEU A 78 -0.34 8.20 -9.33
C LEU A 78 0.91 7.67 -8.61
N VAL A 79 2.10 8.05 -9.08
CA VAL A 79 3.38 7.63 -8.48
C VAL A 79 3.50 8.10 -7.03
N SER A 80 3.13 9.35 -6.72
CA SER A 80 3.13 9.85 -5.34
C SER A 80 2.23 9.00 -4.43
N ASN A 81 0.98 8.76 -4.83
CA ASN A 81 0.04 7.97 -4.03
C ASN A 81 0.46 6.51 -3.87
N MET A 82 1.16 5.94 -4.86
CA MET A 82 1.75 4.61 -4.72
C MET A 82 2.87 4.57 -3.68
N LEU A 83 3.75 5.57 -3.67
CA LEU A 83 4.82 5.65 -2.68
C LEU A 83 4.23 5.81 -1.27
N VAL A 84 3.17 6.60 -1.11
CA VAL A 84 2.44 6.72 0.16
C VAL A 84 1.84 5.38 0.58
N TYR A 85 1.22 4.65 -0.35
CA TYR A 85 0.65 3.32 -0.08
C TYR A 85 1.71 2.32 0.39
N ILE A 86 2.82 2.20 -0.34
CA ILE A 86 3.92 1.30 0.02
C ILE A 86 4.57 1.72 1.34
N HIS A 87 4.74 3.02 1.56
CA HIS A 87 5.28 3.54 2.82
C HIS A 87 4.35 3.24 4.00
N ALA A 88 3.04 3.45 3.87
CA ALA A 88 2.08 3.14 4.92
C ALA A 88 2.07 1.65 5.28
N LEU A 89 2.03 0.77 4.27
CA LEU A 89 2.07 -0.67 4.49
C LEU A 89 3.41 -1.10 5.10
N GLY A 90 4.53 -0.58 4.58
CA GLY A 90 5.86 -0.83 5.09
C GLY A 90 6.00 -0.43 6.56
N THR A 91 5.48 0.74 6.95
CA THR A 91 5.50 1.21 8.34
C THR A 91 4.72 0.29 9.26
N LEU A 92 3.52 -0.15 8.85
CA LEU A 92 2.69 -1.09 9.61
C LEU A 92 3.41 -2.43 9.82
N LEU A 93 3.96 -3.00 8.75
CA LEU A 93 4.63 -4.31 8.81
C LEU A 93 5.96 -4.24 9.56
N THR A 94 6.71 -3.15 9.41
CA THR A 94 7.98 -2.96 10.12
C THR A 94 7.75 -2.83 11.62
N TYR A 95 6.62 -2.27 12.06
CA TYR A 95 6.27 -2.21 13.47
C TYR A 95 6.24 -3.60 14.10
N GLY A 96 5.64 -4.59 13.42
CA GLY A 96 5.57 -5.97 13.91
C GLY A 96 6.92 -6.67 14.04
N LEU A 97 7.98 -6.13 13.43
CA LEU A 97 9.34 -6.63 13.59
C LEU A 97 10.01 -6.09 14.85
N LEU A 98 9.51 -5.03 15.48
CA LEU A 98 10.16 -4.41 16.63
C LEU A 98 10.07 -5.31 17.88
N ASP A 99 11.01 -5.12 18.81
CA ASP A 99 11.06 -5.90 20.04
C ASP A 99 9.94 -5.52 21.00
N GLY A 100 9.55 -6.50 21.84
CA GLY A 100 8.47 -6.34 22.81
C GLY A 100 7.08 -6.64 22.25
N LEU A 101 6.98 -7.12 21.01
CA LEU A 101 5.72 -7.58 20.42
C LEU A 101 5.56 -9.09 20.54
N ASP A 102 4.36 -9.51 20.90
CA ASP A 102 4.00 -10.92 20.98
C ASP A 102 3.44 -11.44 19.64
N ALA A 103 3.36 -12.76 19.52
CA ALA A 103 2.85 -13.43 18.32
C ALA A 103 1.41 -13.00 17.99
N THR A 104 0.59 -12.70 19.01
CA THR A 104 -0.79 -12.24 18.82
C THR A 104 -0.83 -10.89 18.11
N THR A 105 -0.05 -9.92 18.58
CA THR A 105 0.02 -8.58 17.98
C THR A 105 0.60 -8.64 16.58
N GLN A 106 1.63 -9.47 16.37
CA GLN A 106 2.17 -9.74 15.03
C GLN A 106 1.10 -10.30 14.10
N SER A 107 0.25 -11.22 14.57
CA SER A 107 -0.86 -11.75 13.78
C SER A 107 -1.84 -10.66 13.36
N TYR A 108 -2.27 -9.81 14.31
CA TYR A 108 -3.17 -8.70 14.01
C TYR A 108 -2.58 -7.72 13.00
N LEU A 109 -1.30 -7.38 13.13
CA LEU A 109 -0.62 -6.48 12.18
C LEU A 109 -0.54 -7.10 10.78
N PHE A 110 -0.30 -8.40 10.68
CA PHE A 110 -0.28 -9.11 9.40
C PHE A 110 -1.67 -9.15 8.76
N ASP A 111 -2.71 -9.44 9.54
CA ASP A 111 -4.10 -9.45 9.07
C ASP A 111 -4.52 -8.06 8.58
N MET A 112 -4.18 -7.00 9.34
CA MET A 112 -4.42 -5.61 8.92
C MET A 112 -3.72 -5.29 7.59
N GLY A 113 -2.45 -5.66 7.45
CA GLY A 113 -1.71 -5.47 6.19
C GLY A 113 -2.35 -6.22 5.03
N THR A 114 -2.76 -7.47 5.25
CA THR A 114 -3.43 -8.30 4.24
C THR A 114 -4.75 -7.66 3.80
N MET A 115 -5.54 -7.14 4.74
CA MET A 115 -6.79 -6.43 4.45
C MET A 115 -6.56 -5.15 3.65
N ILE A 116 -5.49 -4.39 3.92
CA ILE A 116 -5.12 -3.21 3.13
C ILE A 116 -4.80 -3.60 1.67
N VAL A 117 -4.05 -4.68 1.46
CA VAL A 117 -3.74 -5.18 0.10
C VAL A 117 -5.00 -5.65 -0.62
N ILE A 118 -5.87 -6.40 0.06
CA ILE A 118 -7.15 -6.86 -0.48
C ILE A 118 -8.05 -5.68 -0.87
N ALA A 119 -8.18 -4.68 0.00
CA ALA A 119 -8.96 -3.48 -0.28
C ALA A 119 -8.41 -2.72 -1.51
N TYR A 120 -7.08 -2.69 -1.66
CA TYR A 120 -6.44 -2.05 -2.81
C TYR A 120 -6.70 -2.83 -4.12
N ILE A 121 -6.63 -4.17 -4.10
CA ILE A 121 -7.05 -5.03 -5.23
C ILE A 121 -8.50 -4.76 -5.61
N PHE A 122 -9.39 -4.70 -4.60
CA PHE A 122 -10.80 -4.43 -4.82
C PHE A 122 -11.04 -3.11 -5.54
N LEU A 123 -10.44 -2.03 -5.02
CA LEU A 123 -10.57 -0.69 -5.61
C LEU A 123 -10.01 -0.64 -7.03
N PHE A 124 -8.87 -1.29 -7.29
CA PHE A 124 -8.28 -1.32 -8.62
C PHE A 124 -9.19 -2.01 -9.64
N VAL A 125 -9.73 -3.19 -9.31
CA VAL A 125 -10.67 -3.90 -10.19
C VAL A 125 -11.92 -3.05 -10.43
N PHE A 126 -12.43 -2.38 -9.38
CA PHE A 126 -13.60 -1.52 -9.50
C PHE A 126 -13.35 -0.33 -10.44
N VAL A 127 -12.20 0.35 -10.31
CA VAL A 127 -11.83 1.45 -11.22
C VAL A 127 -11.66 0.96 -12.66
N PHE A 128 -11.05 -0.21 -12.85
CA PHE A 128 -10.76 -0.73 -14.19
C PHE A 128 -11.98 -1.25 -14.95
N PHE A 129 -12.90 -1.91 -14.24
CA PHE A 129 -14.12 -2.49 -14.81
C PHE A 129 -15.34 -1.56 -14.65
N GLY A 130 -15.23 -0.46 -13.90
CA GLY A 130 -16.34 0.46 -13.61
C GLY A 130 -17.06 0.95 -14.86
N SER A 131 -16.34 1.31 -15.91
CA SER A 131 -16.95 1.74 -17.18
C SER A 131 -17.71 0.63 -17.90
N LYS A 132 -17.27 -0.64 -17.78
CA LYS A 132 -17.96 -1.81 -18.34
C LYS A 132 -19.17 -2.23 -17.52
N ILE A 133 -19.09 -2.05 -16.20
CA ILE A 133 -20.22 -2.27 -15.29
C ILE A 133 -21.31 -1.22 -15.56
N ALA A 134 -20.91 0.03 -15.80
CA ALA A 134 -21.80 1.14 -16.10
C ALA A 134 -22.26 1.20 -17.56
N ALA A 135 -21.67 0.41 -18.47
CA ALA A 135 -22.09 0.36 -19.87
C ALA A 135 -23.53 -0.18 -19.96
N GLY A 136 -24.48 0.64 -20.41
CA GLY A 136 -25.91 0.31 -20.33
C GLY A 136 -26.65 1.02 -19.19
N ALA A 137 -26.10 2.10 -18.63
CA ALA A 137 -26.80 2.98 -17.69
C ALA A 137 -27.94 3.82 -18.33
N GLU A 138 -28.47 3.40 -19.48
CA GLU A 138 -29.66 4.02 -20.05
C GLU A 138 -30.89 3.70 -19.20
N THR A 139 -31.75 4.70 -19.02
CA THR A 139 -32.99 4.64 -18.24
C THR A 139 -33.83 3.41 -18.62
N GLY A 140 -33.80 2.38 -17.76
CA GLY A 140 -34.54 1.12 -17.94
C GLY A 140 -33.72 -0.16 -17.71
N GLN A 141 -32.39 -0.10 -17.74
CA GLN A 141 -31.50 -1.28 -17.63
C GLN A 141 -30.88 -1.50 -16.24
N VAL A 142 -31.47 -0.95 -15.18
CA VAL A 142 -30.96 -1.10 -13.79
C VAL A 142 -30.79 -2.58 -13.40
N LYS A 143 -31.66 -3.48 -13.88
CA LYS A 143 -31.54 -4.92 -13.63
C LYS A 143 -30.27 -5.53 -14.25
N GLU A 144 -29.90 -5.08 -15.45
CA GLU A 144 -28.73 -5.58 -16.15
C GLU A 144 -27.44 -5.05 -15.52
N MET A 145 -27.40 -3.76 -15.18
CA MET A 145 -26.30 -3.16 -14.41
C MET A 145 -26.08 -3.89 -13.08
N THR A 146 -27.15 -4.12 -12.31
CA THR A 146 -27.08 -4.86 -11.04
C THR A 146 -26.60 -6.30 -11.25
N SER A 147 -27.06 -6.98 -12.32
CA SER A 147 -26.60 -8.33 -12.64
C SER A 147 -25.10 -8.39 -12.93
N ARG A 148 -24.58 -7.45 -13.73
CA ARG A 148 -23.15 -7.34 -14.04
C ARG A 148 -22.35 -7.03 -12.78
N PHE A 149 -22.84 -6.11 -11.94
CA PHE A 149 -22.21 -5.78 -10.66
C PHE A 149 -22.12 -7.00 -9.74
N MET A 150 -23.22 -7.76 -9.57
CA MET A 150 -23.24 -8.96 -8.75
C MET A 150 -22.24 -10.02 -9.22
N LEU A 151 -22.11 -10.21 -10.53
CA LEU A 151 -21.16 -11.19 -11.08
C LEU A 151 -19.71 -10.75 -10.86
N VAL A 152 -19.40 -9.47 -11.10
CA VAL A 152 -18.06 -8.93 -10.87
C VAL A 152 -17.69 -8.97 -9.38
N SER A 153 -18.63 -8.61 -8.50
CA SER A 153 -18.39 -8.64 -7.05
C SER A 153 -18.19 -10.06 -6.53
N LEU A 154 -18.91 -11.06 -7.06
CA LEU A 154 -18.71 -12.47 -6.74
C LEU A 154 -17.32 -12.96 -7.14
N VAL A 155 -16.91 -12.69 -8.39
CA VAL A 155 -15.57 -13.08 -8.88
C VAL A 155 -14.48 -12.41 -8.06
N LEU A 156 -14.64 -11.12 -7.77
CA LEU A 156 -13.70 -10.38 -6.93
C LEU A 156 -13.65 -10.94 -5.50
N GLY A 157 -14.80 -11.32 -4.94
CA GLY A 157 -14.90 -12.01 -3.65
C GLY A 157 -14.08 -13.30 -3.60
N VAL A 158 -14.16 -14.13 -4.64
CA VAL A 158 -13.37 -15.36 -4.76
C VAL A 158 -11.87 -15.06 -4.85
N VAL A 159 -11.46 -14.05 -5.63
CA VAL A 159 -10.05 -13.64 -5.74
C VAL A 159 -9.52 -13.13 -4.40
N MET A 160 -10.27 -12.26 -3.72
CA MET A 160 -9.90 -11.72 -2.41
C MET A 160 -9.79 -12.82 -1.35
N ALA A 161 -10.73 -13.77 -1.31
CA ALA A 161 -10.68 -14.92 -0.42
C ALA A 161 -9.46 -15.82 -0.72
N GLY A 162 -9.13 -16.01 -2.01
CA GLY A 162 -7.92 -16.72 -2.42
C GLY A 162 -6.65 -16.03 -1.94
N VAL A 163 -6.54 -14.71 -2.09
CA VAL A 163 -5.39 -13.93 -1.58
C VAL A 163 -5.28 -14.07 -0.06
N TYR A 164 -6.38 -13.89 0.67
CA TYR A 164 -6.40 -14.06 2.12
C TYR A 164 -5.93 -15.45 2.54
N LEU A 165 -6.45 -16.51 1.89
CA LEU A 165 -6.05 -17.89 2.17
C LEU A 165 -4.56 -18.10 1.96
N VAL A 166 -4.01 -17.64 0.83
CA VAL A 166 -2.57 -17.79 0.54
C VAL A 166 -1.73 -17.03 1.56
N MET A 167 -2.11 -15.80 1.91
CA MET A 167 -1.40 -15.01 2.93
C MET A 167 -1.47 -15.65 4.32
N SER A 168 -2.63 -16.19 4.70
CA SER A 168 -2.81 -16.91 5.97
C SER A 168 -1.96 -18.18 6.03
N VAL A 169 -1.88 -18.94 4.93
CA VAL A 169 -0.97 -20.10 4.85
C VAL A 169 0.48 -19.68 5.01
N ILE A 170 0.91 -18.60 4.35
CA ILE A 170 2.27 -18.05 4.48
C ILE A 170 2.56 -17.63 5.91
N GLN A 171 1.64 -16.92 6.56
CA GLN A 171 1.77 -16.49 7.94
C GLN A 171 1.89 -17.66 8.92
N ASN A 172 1.12 -18.73 8.70
CA ASN A 172 1.16 -19.92 9.54
C ASN A 172 2.42 -20.77 9.32
N ALA A 173 3.01 -20.71 8.12
CA ALA A 173 4.17 -21.52 7.75
C ALA A 173 5.52 -20.84 8.02
N LEU A 174 5.57 -19.50 8.04
CA LEU A 174 6.80 -18.72 8.13
C LEU A 174 6.82 -17.81 9.37
N SER A 175 8.01 -17.38 9.78
CA SER A 175 8.11 -16.33 10.80
C SER A 175 7.57 -15.01 10.29
N TYR A 176 7.12 -14.14 11.20
CA TYR A 176 6.55 -12.84 10.85
C TYR A 176 7.44 -12.02 9.89
N GLY A 177 8.76 -12.08 10.04
CA GLY A 177 9.71 -11.40 9.14
C GLY A 177 9.59 -11.85 7.68
N TYR A 178 9.54 -13.15 7.43
CA TYR A 178 9.38 -13.67 6.07
C TYR A 178 7.95 -13.47 5.54
N ALA A 179 6.94 -13.68 6.39
CA ALA A 179 5.55 -13.49 6.01
C ALA A 179 5.26 -12.04 5.62
N SER A 180 5.66 -11.08 6.46
CA SER A 180 5.51 -9.65 6.19
C SER A 180 6.33 -9.21 4.96
N GLY A 181 7.53 -9.75 4.77
CA GLY A 181 8.30 -9.55 3.55
C GLY A 181 7.58 -10.02 2.28
N ALA A 182 6.97 -11.21 2.32
CA ALA A 182 6.18 -11.74 1.21
C ALA A 182 4.95 -10.87 0.90
N LEU A 183 4.23 -10.42 1.93
CA LEU A 183 3.09 -9.50 1.78
C LEU A 183 3.51 -8.15 1.21
N PHE A 184 4.64 -7.60 1.66
CA PHE A 184 5.18 -6.35 1.13
C PHE A 184 5.59 -6.49 -0.35
N LEU A 185 6.26 -7.58 -0.72
CA LEU A 185 6.62 -7.86 -2.11
C LEU A 185 5.39 -8.04 -3.00
N LEU A 186 4.34 -8.70 -2.50
CA LEU A 186 3.06 -8.79 -3.19
C LEU A 186 2.47 -7.40 -3.44
N ALA A 187 2.47 -6.53 -2.43
CA ALA A 187 1.95 -5.17 -2.54
C ALA A 187 2.74 -4.33 -3.56
N VAL A 188 4.08 -4.39 -3.53
CA VAL A 188 4.95 -3.74 -4.51
C VAL A 188 4.68 -4.26 -5.92
N GLY A 189 4.60 -5.58 -6.08
CA GLY A 189 4.29 -6.22 -7.36
C GLY A 189 2.93 -5.77 -7.90
N LEU A 190 1.90 -5.71 -7.05
CA LEU A 190 0.59 -5.22 -7.41
C LEU A 190 0.62 -3.76 -7.88
N VAL A 191 1.29 -2.90 -7.11
CA VAL A 191 1.47 -1.48 -7.43
C VAL A 191 2.17 -1.30 -8.79
N LEU A 192 3.23 -2.07 -9.06
CA LEU A 192 3.92 -2.04 -10.36
C LEU A 192 3.02 -2.52 -11.51
N LEU A 193 2.26 -3.60 -11.31
CA LEU A 193 1.31 -4.08 -12.31
C LEU A 193 0.27 -3.00 -12.64
N ILE A 194 -0.27 -2.33 -11.62
CA ILE A 194 -1.25 -1.25 -11.79
C ILE A 194 -0.69 -0.12 -12.64
N VAL A 195 0.54 0.32 -12.39
CA VAL A 195 1.19 1.34 -13.23
C VAL A 195 1.33 0.90 -14.67
N LEU A 196 1.78 -0.34 -14.90
CA LEU A 196 1.93 -0.84 -16.26
C LEU A 196 0.59 -0.90 -17.01
N PHE A 197 -0.50 -1.19 -16.30
CA PHE A 197 -1.85 -1.22 -16.88
C PHE A 197 -2.48 0.17 -17.05
N LEU A 198 -2.26 1.10 -16.11
CA LEU A 198 -2.84 2.45 -16.15
C LEU A 198 -2.01 3.44 -16.97
N GLY A 199 -0.69 3.34 -16.96
CA GLY A 199 0.21 4.20 -17.73
C GLY A 199 0.01 4.10 -19.24
N ARG A 200 -0.57 2.99 -19.74
CA ARG A 200 -0.97 2.84 -21.15
C ARG A 200 -2.32 3.48 -21.49
N ARG A 201 -3.10 3.90 -20.49
CA ARG A 201 -4.46 4.46 -20.67
C ARG A 201 -4.53 5.98 -20.51
N TYR A 202 -3.49 6.59 -19.96
CA TYR A 202 -3.35 8.04 -19.81
C TYR A 202 -2.23 8.57 -20.72
N GLU A 203 -2.22 8.16 -21.99
CA GLU A 203 -1.67 9.07 -23.00
C GLU A 203 -2.60 10.30 -23.04
N PRO A 204 -2.06 11.53 -23.10
CA PRO A 204 -2.89 12.71 -23.07
C PRO A 204 -3.91 12.59 -24.19
N VAL A 205 -5.19 12.69 -23.82
CA VAL A 205 -6.23 13.08 -24.76
C VAL A 205 -5.87 14.52 -25.12
N GLY A 206 -5.05 14.64 -26.17
CA GLY A 206 -4.72 15.92 -26.78
C GLY A 206 -6.01 16.53 -27.31
N GLU A 207 -6.18 17.81 -26.95
CA GLU A 207 -6.98 18.88 -27.56
C GLU A 207 -8.11 18.49 -28.54
#